data_AF-A0A1V4LRW5-F1
#
_entry.id   AF-A0A1V4LRW5-F1
#
_cell.length_a   1.000
_cell.length_b   1.000
_cell.length_c   1.000
_cell.angle_alpha   90.00
_cell.angle_beta   90.00
_cell.angle_gamma   90.00
#
_symmetry.space_group_name_H-M   'P 1'
#
loop_
_entity.id
_entity.type
_entity.pdbx_description
1 polymer ?
#
loop_
_entity_poly.entity_id
_entity_poly.type
_entity_poly.pdbx_seq_one_letter_code
_entity_poly.pdbx_strand_id
1 'polypeptide(L)'
;MRIYEKGWVVLISCCTALFACGFIFARLLAQYGLLPETTFLWKNDFDIGTLFNIIAALATSVAAIAAFESAKSASQTVKDSRIFASIQMSSAHYNTFENTLNDTEKHFNIKFRDRIELYDKLFPANRYPDGNFSPIADRTWLDIWNNEYDQVVDLALSNKDISDTELAEWINKCHLLEYNLNFRFTHVERGAIILYRKDLTSASNEPGKIIFQLGDVIYRLARFGLQNQAKAVVIDTNSMFVQQYTNFYNAIEGEFITEHILN
;
A
#
# COMPACT_ATOMS: atom_id res chain seq x y z
N MET A 1 11.41 1.48 22.15
CA MET A 1 12.00 1.92 23.44
C MET A 1 12.81 0.77 24.07
N ARG A 2 13.90 0.33 23.43
CA ARG A 2 14.76 -0.81 23.87
C ARG A 2 16.26 -0.56 23.67
N ILE A 3 16.62 0.70 23.38
CA ILE A 3 18.00 1.14 23.07
C ILE A 3 18.68 1.74 24.31
N TYR A 4 17.91 2.21 25.30
CA TYR A 4 18.43 2.83 26.52
C TYR A 4 18.99 1.84 27.55
N GLU A 5 18.53 0.58 27.57
CA GLU A 5 18.99 -0.41 28.56
C GLU A 5 20.44 -0.88 28.37
N LYS A 6 21.00 -0.77 27.16
CA LYS A 6 22.37 -1.21 26.86
C LYS A 6 23.41 -0.10 26.91
N GLY A 7 22.99 1.17 26.88
CA GLY A 7 23.91 2.32 26.93
C GLY A 7 24.64 2.44 28.27
N TRP A 8 23.96 2.11 29.37
CA TRP A 8 24.54 2.12 30.71
C TRP A 8 25.64 1.07 30.89
N VAL A 9 25.51 -0.10 30.27
CA VAL A 9 26.55 -1.15 30.35
C VAL A 9 27.83 -0.72 29.66
N VAL A 10 27.72 -0.07 28.50
CA VAL A 10 28.88 0.47 27.76
C VAL A 10 29.51 1.64 28.53
N LEU A 11 28.69 2.55 29.07
CA LEU A 11 29.18 3.67 29.87
C LEU A 11 29.90 3.18 31.14
N ILE A 12 29.31 2.25 31.88
CA ILE A 12 29.92 1.65 33.07
C ILE A 12 31.23 0.96 32.69
N SER A 13 31.24 0.13 31.65
CA SER A 13 32.44 -0.57 31.19
C SER A 13 33.56 0.39 30.76
N CYS A 14 33.23 1.47 30.05
CA CYS A 14 34.19 2.49 29.63
C CYS A 14 34.71 3.31 30.82
N CYS A 15 33.83 3.72 31.74
CA CYS A 15 34.23 4.46 32.93
C CYS A 15 35.13 3.61 33.85
N THR A 16 34.82 2.32 34.04
CA THR A 16 35.67 1.41 34.83
C THR A 16 37.02 1.16 34.16
N ALA A 17 37.06 1.01 32.82
CA ALA A 17 38.29 0.83 32.09
C ALA A 17 39.19 2.09 32.11
N LEU A 18 38.60 3.27 31.95
CA LEU A 18 39.32 4.55 32.05
C LEU A 18 39.85 4.80 33.48
N PHE A 19 39.06 4.48 34.50
CA PHE A 19 39.49 4.58 35.89
C PHE A 19 40.65 3.62 36.19
N ALA A 20 40.57 2.38 35.71
CA ALA A 20 41.66 1.40 35.83
C ALA A 20 42.93 1.87 35.08
N CYS A 21 42.79 2.43 33.87
CA CYS A 21 43.92 3.00 33.12
C CYS A 21 44.57 4.17 33.86
N GLY A 22 43.76 5.08 34.44
CA GLY A 22 44.26 6.20 35.26
C GLY A 22 44.99 5.71 36.51
N PHE A 23 44.49 4.66 37.15
CA PHE A 23 45.12 4.03 38.31
C PHE A 23 46.48 3.40 37.95
N ILE A 24 46.57 2.71 36.81
CA ILE A 24 47.81 2.11 36.30
C ILE A 24 48.82 3.20 35.89
N PHE A 25 48.36 4.26 35.22
CA PHE A 25 49.22 5.36 34.79
C PHE A 25 49.81 6.12 35.98
N ALA A 26 49.01 6.38 37.02
CA ALA A 26 49.49 6.96 38.27
C ALA A 26 50.55 6.07 38.95
N ARG A 27 50.40 4.74 38.88
CA ARG A 27 51.40 3.78 39.39
C ARG A 27 52.72 3.84 38.61
N LEU A 28 52.66 3.94 37.28
CA LEU A 28 53.85 4.08 36.45
C LEU A 28 54.57 5.40 36.75
N LEU A 29 53.86 6.52 36.87
CA LEU A 29 54.45 7.82 37.21
C LEU A 29 55.12 7.82 38.59
N ALA A 30 54.53 7.14 39.57
CA ALA A 30 55.15 6.96 40.88
C ALA A 30 56.43 6.12 40.80
N GLN A 31 56.44 5.04 40.01
CA GLN A 31 57.60 4.16 39.84
C GLN A 31 58.81 4.86 39.17
N TYR A 32 58.57 5.82 38.28
CA TYR A 32 59.62 6.63 37.65
C TYR A 32 59.99 7.88 38.47
N GLY A 33 59.52 8.01 39.72
CA GLY A 33 59.89 9.10 40.63
C GLY A 33 59.28 10.46 40.29
N LEU A 34 58.28 10.51 39.40
CA LEU A 34 57.60 11.74 38.98
C LEU A 34 56.45 12.14 39.94
N LEU A 35 56.11 11.28 40.90
CA LEU A 35 55.14 11.56 41.96
C LEU A 35 55.76 11.27 43.34
N PRO A 36 55.51 12.12 44.36
CA PRO A 36 56.07 11.94 45.70
C PRO A 36 55.55 10.64 46.35
N GLU A 37 56.46 9.88 46.97
CA GLU A 37 56.18 8.54 47.56
C GLU A 37 55.12 8.55 48.69
N THR A 38 54.75 9.72 49.19
CA THR A 38 53.87 9.86 50.37
C THR A 38 52.38 9.74 50.08
N THR A 39 51.95 9.74 48.81
CA THR A 39 50.51 9.75 48.49
C THR A 39 49.87 8.37 48.43
N PHE A 40 50.63 7.27 48.28
CA PHE A 40 50.05 5.93 48.17
C PHE A 40 51.02 4.80 48.57
N LEU A 41 50.77 4.14 49.71
CA LEU A 41 51.49 2.95 50.17
C LEU A 41 51.11 1.70 49.32
N TRP A 42 51.94 1.29 48.36
CA TRP A 42 51.71 0.06 47.58
C TRP A 42 52.92 -0.89 47.56
N LYS A 43 52.62 -2.20 47.48
CA LYS A 43 53.58 -3.33 47.49
C LYS A 43 54.25 -3.50 46.11
N ASN A 44 55.57 -3.75 46.10
CA ASN A 44 56.49 -3.58 44.96
C ASN A 44 56.49 -4.66 43.85
N ASP A 45 55.49 -5.53 43.76
CA ASP A 45 55.51 -6.61 42.75
C ASP A 45 54.73 -6.18 41.50
N PHE A 46 55.43 -5.68 40.48
CA PHE A 46 54.88 -5.43 39.15
C PHE A 46 55.29 -6.58 38.21
N ASP A 47 54.40 -7.56 38.05
CA ASP A 47 54.61 -8.74 37.21
C ASP A 47 54.28 -8.46 35.73
N ILE A 48 55.05 -9.05 34.80
CA ILE A 48 54.87 -8.97 33.35
C ILE A 48 53.45 -9.40 32.93
N GLY A 49 52.83 -10.32 33.67
CA GLY A 49 51.43 -10.71 33.49
C GLY A 49 50.44 -9.55 33.62
N THR A 50 50.74 -8.54 34.46
CA THR A 50 49.90 -7.35 34.64
C THR A 50 49.93 -6.46 33.38
N LEU A 51 51.10 -6.32 32.75
CA LEU A 51 51.25 -5.55 31.50
C LEU A 51 50.47 -6.19 30.35
N PHE A 52 50.54 -7.51 30.20
CA PHE A 52 49.76 -8.23 29.18
C PHE A 52 48.25 -8.10 29.38
N ASN A 53 47.77 -8.12 30.63
CA ASN A 53 46.35 -7.90 30.94
C ASN A 53 45.88 -6.48 30.54
N ILE A 54 46.73 -5.47 30.68
CA ILE A 54 46.42 -4.09 30.28
C ILE A 54 46.31 -3.98 28.75
N ILE A 55 47.26 -4.58 28.03
CA ILE A 55 47.25 -4.60 26.57
C ILE A 55 46.03 -5.38 26.06
N ALA A 56 45.70 -6.52 26.69
CA ALA A 56 44.51 -7.30 26.36
C ALA A 56 43.21 -6.53 26.62
N ALA A 57 43.13 -5.77 27.71
CA ALA A 57 41.97 -4.92 28.02
C ALA A 57 41.80 -3.80 26.99
N LEU A 58 42.89 -3.10 26.61
CA LEU A 58 42.86 -2.07 25.57
C LEU A 58 42.45 -2.65 24.21
N ALA A 59 43.01 -3.79 23.82
CA ALA A 59 42.63 -4.48 22.59
C ALA A 59 41.14 -4.88 22.58
N THR A 60 40.63 -5.35 23.73
CA THR A 60 39.21 -5.70 23.91
C THR A 60 38.31 -4.47 23.81
N SER A 61 38.71 -3.32 24.37
CA SER A 61 37.96 -2.07 24.25
C SER A 61 37.91 -1.56 22.81
N VAL A 62 39.02 -1.61 22.07
CA VAL A 62 39.06 -1.24 20.64
C VAL A 62 38.20 -2.19 19.81
N ALA A 63 38.26 -3.50 20.07
CA ALA A 63 37.41 -4.49 19.43
C ALA A 63 35.92 -4.26 19.73
N ALA A 64 35.57 -3.87 20.96
CA ALA A 64 34.20 -3.55 21.34
C ALA A 64 33.65 -2.30 20.63
N ILE A 65 34.48 -1.24 20.48
CA ILE A 65 34.11 -0.04 19.72
C ILE A 65 33.91 -0.39 18.25
N ALA A 66 34.84 -1.12 17.63
CA ALA A 66 34.74 -1.57 16.25
C ALA A 66 33.52 -2.49 16.03
N ALA A 67 33.21 -3.36 16.99
CA ALA A 67 32.01 -4.20 16.96
C ALA A 67 30.72 -3.37 17.03
N PHE A 68 30.69 -2.30 17.84
CA PHE A 68 29.54 -1.40 17.91
C PHE A 68 29.33 -0.60 16.62
N GLU A 69 30.40 -0.06 16.04
CA GLU A 69 30.34 0.62 14.75
C GLU A 69 29.92 -0.35 13.63
N SER A 70 30.47 -1.56 13.62
CA SER A 70 30.08 -2.62 12.69
C SER A 70 28.60 -2.99 12.85
N ALA A 71 28.10 -3.11 14.08
CA ALA A 71 26.69 -3.39 14.36
C ALA A 71 25.77 -2.24 13.93
N LYS A 72 26.21 -0.99 14.09
CA LYS A 72 25.47 0.20 13.63
C LYS A 72 25.40 0.25 12.10
N SER A 73 26.53 0.04 11.42
CA SER A 73 26.61 -0.03 9.96
C SER A 73 25.76 -1.18 9.43
N ALA A 74 25.88 -2.38 10.00
CA ALA A 74 25.05 -3.53 9.65
C ALA A 74 23.56 -3.25 9.87
N SER A 75 23.19 -2.59 10.97
CA SER A 75 21.80 -2.20 11.20
C SER A 75 21.29 -1.20 10.16
N GLN A 76 22.12 -0.26 9.71
CA GLN A 76 21.75 0.69 8.67
C GLN A 76 21.62 -0.01 7.32
N THR A 77 22.59 -0.84 6.95
CA THR A 77 22.54 -1.65 5.73
C THR A 77 21.31 -2.57 5.69
N VAL A 78 20.91 -3.15 6.83
CA VAL A 78 19.68 -3.97 6.91
C VAL A 78 18.43 -3.11 6.69
N LYS A 79 18.37 -1.89 7.22
CA LYS A 79 17.25 -0.97 6.96
C LYS A 79 17.17 -0.60 5.48
N ASP A 80 18.30 -0.21 4.91
CA ASP A 80 18.39 0.17 3.50
C ASP A 80 18.03 -1.02 2.58
N SER A 81 18.46 -2.23 2.94
CA SER A 81 18.11 -3.47 2.22
C SER A 81 16.60 -3.77 2.30
N ARG A 82 15.97 -3.55 3.46
CA ARG A 82 14.52 -3.73 3.62
C ARG A 82 13.73 -2.72 2.80
N ILE A 83 14.14 -1.46 2.81
CA ILE A 83 13.53 -0.40 2.00
C ILE A 83 13.66 -0.75 0.52
N PHE A 84 14.86 -1.13 0.07
CA PHE A 84 15.10 -1.52 -1.31
C PHE A 84 14.25 -2.73 -1.73
N ALA A 85 14.15 -3.76 -0.89
CA ALA A 85 13.29 -4.91 -1.13
C ALA A 85 11.81 -4.52 -1.21
N SER A 86 11.35 -3.63 -0.32
CA SER A 86 9.97 -3.10 -0.33
C SER A 86 9.67 -2.36 -1.64
N ILE A 87 10.58 -1.48 -2.08
CA ILE A 87 10.47 -0.78 -3.37
C ILE A 87 10.40 -1.76 -4.54
N GLN A 88 11.27 -2.78 -4.56
CA GLN A 88 11.30 -3.77 -5.62
C GLN A 88 9.98 -4.57 -5.67
N MET A 89 9.45 -4.99 -4.52
CA MET A 89 8.17 -5.70 -4.43
C MET A 89 7.00 -4.81 -4.86
N SER A 90 6.91 -3.57 -4.36
CA SER A 90 5.87 -2.61 -4.74
C SER A 90 5.89 -2.31 -6.24
N SER A 91 7.07 -2.14 -6.83
CA SER A 91 7.22 -1.90 -8.28
C SER A 91 6.79 -3.12 -9.12
N ALA A 92 7.22 -4.33 -8.73
CA ALA A 92 6.82 -5.56 -9.43
C ALA A 92 5.31 -5.80 -9.32
N HIS A 93 4.73 -5.54 -8.15
CA HIS A 93 3.30 -5.66 -7.90
C HIS A 93 2.51 -4.64 -8.73
N TYR A 94 2.93 -3.37 -8.77
CA TYR A 94 2.32 -2.34 -9.61
C TYR A 94 2.38 -2.69 -11.11
N ASN A 95 3.50 -3.23 -11.61
CA ASN A 95 3.59 -3.68 -13.00
C ASN A 95 2.60 -4.82 -13.30
N THR A 96 2.37 -5.73 -12.34
CA THR A 96 1.38 -6.81 -12.48
C THR A 96 -0.05 -6.26 -12.43
N PHE A 97 -0.29 -5.23 -11.61
CA PHE A 97 -1.55 -4.50 -11.58
C PHE A 97 -1.84 -3.84 -12.93
N GLU A 98 -0.88 -3.12 -13.50
CA GLU A 98 -1.00 -2.49 -14.83
C GLU A 98 -1.32 -3.51 -15.92
N ASN A 99 -0.69 -4.68 -15.89
CA ASN A 99 -0.99 -5.77 -16.82
C ASN A 99 -2.44 -6.27 -16.65
N THR A 100 -2.90 -6.43 -15.40
CA THR A 100 -4.27 -6.82 -15.10
C THR A 100 -5.27 -5.78 -15.63
N LEU A 101 -4.98 -4.48 -15.46
CA LEU A 101 -5.79 -3.41 -16.04
C LEU A 101 -5.80 -3.46 -17.56
N ASN A 102 -4.63 -3.60 -18.21
CA ASN A 102 -4.53 -3.69 -19.67
C ASN A 102 -5.32 -4.87 -20.25
N ASP A 103 -5.27 -6.03 -19.59
CA ASP A 103 -6.03 -7.21 -20.01
C ASP A 103 -7.53 -6.99 -19.83
N THR A 104 -7.94 -6.33 -18.75
CA THR A 104 -9.33 -5.97 -18.48
C THR A 104 -9.85 -4.95 -19.49
N GLU A 105 -9.05 -3.93 -19.83
CA GLU A 105 -9.36 -2.95 -20.88
C GLU A 105 -9.60 -3.61 -22.23
N LYS A 106 -8.72 -4.52 -22.64
CA LYS A 106 -8.87 -5.26 -23.90
C LYS A 106 -10.10 -6.15 -23.89
N HIS A 107 -10.36 -6.82 -22.76
CA HIS A 107 -11.47 -7.76 -22.64
C HIS A 107 -12.82 -7.07 -22.71
N PHE A 108 -12.97 -5.91 -22.06
CA PHE A 108 -14.23 -5.18 -21.98
C PHE A 108 -14.36 -3.97 -22.89
N ASN A 109 -13.30 -3.65 -23.63
CA ASN A 109 -13.21 -2.43 -24.42
C ASN A 109 -13.50 -1.19 -23.54
N ILE A 110 -12.78 -1.12 -22.42
CA ILE A 110 -12.81 0.01 -21.48
C ILE A 110 -11.42 0.66 -21.42
N LYS A 111 -11.34 1.81 -20.76
CA LYS A 111 -10.08 2.49 -20.46
C LYS A 111 -10.10 3.00 -19.03
N PHE A 112 -9.16 2.54 -18.22
CA PHE A 112 -8.89 3.09 -16.91
C PHE A 112 -8.24 4.47 -17.03
N ARG A 113 -8.65 5.36 -16.15
CA ARG A 113 -8.08 6.67 -15.87
C ARG A 113 -7.34 6.57 -14.54
N ASP A 114 -6.40 7.48 -14.31
CA ASP A 114 -5.78 7.65 -12.98
C ASP A 114 -5.37 6.33 -12.30
N ARG A 115 -4.70 5.45 -13.06
CA ARG A 115 -4.38 4.08 -12.64
C ARG A 115 -3.55 4.01 -11.36
N ILE A 116 -2.65 4.98 -11.17
CA ILE A 116 -1.87 5.13 -9.94
C ILE A 116 -2.80 5.41 -8.75
N GLU A 117 -3.80 6.28 -8.91
CA GLU A 117 -4.76 6.57 -7.86
C GLU A 117 -5.60 5.33 -7.52
N LEU A 118 -6.01 4.56 -8.53
CA LEU A 118 -6.73 3.30 -8.33
C LEU A 118 -5.88 2.28 -7.55
N TYR A 119 -4.60 2.16 -7.90
CA TYR A 119 -3.65 1.32 -7.16
C TYR A 119 -3.49 1.80 -5.71
N ASP A 120 -3.33 3.10 -5.50
CA ASP A 120 -3.18 3.70 -4.18
C ASP A 120 -4.42 3.54 -3.29
N LYS A 121 -5.64 3.58 -3.88
CA LYS A 121 -6.89 3.26 -3.16
C LYS A 121 -6.88 1.82 -2.66
N LEU A 122 -6.46 0.88 -3.50
CA LEU A 122 -6.42 -0.54 -3.15
C LEU A 122 -5.26 -0.89 -2.22
N PHE A 123 -4.11 -0.26 -2.36
CA PHE A 123 -2.89 -0.61 -1.63
C PHE A 123 -2.24 0.60 -0.94
N PRO A 124 -2.94 1.30 -0.04
CA PRO A 124 -2.44 2.53 0.57
C PRO A 124 -1.14 2.31 1.37
N ALA A 125 -0.95 1.11 1.93
CA ALA A 125 0.26 0.74 2.65
C ALA A 125 1.53 0.70 1.77
N ASN A 126 1.38 0.48 0.46
CA ASN A 126 2.49 0.37 -0.49
C ASN A 126 2.97 1.73 -1.03
N ARG A 127 2.31 2.82 -0.67
CA ARG A 127 2.69 4.18 -1.08
C ARG A 127 4.05 4.60 -0.50
N TYR A 128 4.35 4.16 0.72
CA TYR A 128 5.55 4.58 1.45
C TYR A 128 6.58 3.44 1.48
N PRO A 129 7.82 3.66 0.99
CA PRO A 129 8.82 2.60 0.85
C PRO A 129 9.46 2.16 2.17
N ASP A 130 9.29 2.94 3.24
CA ASP A 130 9.68 2.57 4.61
C ASP A 130 8.67 1.64 5.30
N GLY A 131 7.46 1.53 4.74
CA GLY A 131 6.43 0.60 5.17
C GLY A 131 6.71 -0.85 4.75
N ASN A 132 6.00 -1.77 5.40
CA ASN A 132 5.98 -3.17 4.96
C ASN A 132 5.07 -3.30 3.74
N PHE A 133 5.60 -3.85 2.65
CA PHE A 133 4.83 -4.23 1.49
C PHE A 133 3.66 -5.17 1.89
N SER A 134 2.48 -4.90 1.34
CA SER A 134 1.29 -5.74 1.47
C SER A 134 0.68 -6.02 0.10
N PRO A 135 0.52 -7.29 -0.31
CA PRO A 135 -0.22 -7.65 -1.52
C PRO A 135 -1.75 -7.72 -1.28
N ILE A 136 -2.20 -7.49 -0.05
CA ILE A 136 -3.61 -7.55 0.32
C ILE A 136 -4.21 -6.16 0.15
N ALA A 137 -5.31 -6.07 -0.60
CA ALA A 137 -6.00 -4.81 -0.79
C ALA A 137 -6.78 -4.37 0.46
N ASP A 138 -6.86 -3.05 0.65
CA ASP A 138 -7.77 -2.40 1.59
C ASP A 138 -9.21 -2.69 1.18
N ARG A 139 -9.98 -3.25 2.12
CA ARG A 139 -11.38 -3.62 1.89
C ARG A 139 -12.30 -2.42 1.79
N THR A 140 -11.90 -1.27 2.34
CA THR A 140 -12.76 -0.08 2.43
C THR A 140 -13.33 0.31 1.08
N TRP A 141 -12.48 0.41 0.04
CA TRP A 141 -12.93 0.77 -1.30
C TRP A 141 -13.68 -0.34 -2.01
N LEU A 142 -13.27 -1.59 -1.80
CA LEU A 142 -13.98 -2.75 -2.36
C LEU A 142 -15.40 -2.86 -1.80
N ASP A 143 -15.59 -2.65 -0.51
CA ASP A 143 -16.90 -2.69 0.14
C ASP A 143 -17.79 -1.54 -0.34
N ILE A 144 -17.24 -0.35 -0.57
CA ILE A 144 -17.95 0.78 -1.21
C ILE A 144 -18.41 0.39 -2.62
N TRP A 145 -17.51 -0.09 -3.47
CA TRP A 145 -17.86 -0.46 -4.85
C TRP A 145 -18.87 -1.60 -4.90
N ASN A 146 -18.75 -2.61 -4.02
CA ASN A 146 -19.74 -3.68 -3.94
C ASN A 146 -21.11 -3.18 -3.49
N ASN A 147 -21.17 -2.26 -2.52
CA ASN A 147 -22.42 -1.69 -2.07
C ASN A 147 -23.09 -0.83 -3.16
N GLU A 148 -22.31 -0.07 -3.93
CA GLU A 148 -22.80 0.66 -5.10
C GLU A 148 -23.27 -0.29 -6.20
N TYR A 149 -22.52 -1.37 -6.44
CA TYR A 149 -22.90 -2.41 -7.40
C TYR A 149 -24.18 -3.14 -7.01
N ASP A 150 -24.32 -3.50 -5.73
CA ASP A 150 -25.53 -4.15 -5.20
C ASP A 150 -26.76 -3.26 -5.44
N GLN A 151 -26.66 -1.94 -5.28
CA GLN A 151 -27.77 -1.01 -5.60
C GLN A 151 -28.15 -0.99 -7.08
N VAL A 152 -27.17 -1.12 -7.98
CA VAL A 152 -27.40 -1.23 -9.43
C VAL A 152 -28.09 -2.55 -9.76
N VAL A 153 -27.63 -3.65 -9.14
CA VAL A 153 -28.17 -4.99 -9.33
C VAL A 153 -29.59 -5.14 -8.76
N ASP A 154 -29.85 -4.62 -7.56
CA ASP A 154 -31.11 -4.78 -6.85
C ASP A 154 -32.30 -4.24 -7.65
N LEU A 155 -32.12 -3.09 -8.33
CA LEU A 155 -33.16 -2.56 -9.21
C LEU A 155 -33.35 -3.44 -10.45
N ALA A 156 -32.25 -3.89 -11.05
CA ALA A 156 -32.29 -4.68 -12.28
C ALA A 156 -32.85 -6.10 -12.08
N LEU A 157 -32.75 -6.63 -10.87
CA LEU A 157 -33.37 -7.89 -10.44
C LEU A 157 -34.78 -7.70 -9.87
N SER A 158 -35.26 -6.46 -9.73
CA SER A 158 -36.59 -6.21 -9.20
C SER A 158 -37.66 -6.61 -10.23
N ASN A 159 -38.71 -7.28 -9.76
CA ASN A 159 -39.91 -7.60 -10.55
C ASN A 159 -40.98 -6.50 -10.44
N LYS A 160 -40.56 -5.27 -10.13
CA LYS A 160 -41.47 -4.13 -9.97
C LYS A 160 -41.59 -3.42 -11.31
N ASP A 161 -42.70 -2.71 -11.47
CA ASP A 161 -42.85 -1.75 -12.55
C ASP A 161 -41.92 -0.57 -12.28
N ILE A 162 -41.01 -0.25 -13.20
CA ILE A 162 -39.97 0.77 -13.04
C ILE A 162 -40.28 1.93 -13.98
N SER A 163 -40.33 3.13 -13.42
CA SER A 163 -40.56 4.35 -14.19
C SER A 163 -39.34 4.78 -15.01
N ASP A 164 -39.57 5.58 -16.06
CA ASP A 164 -38.49 6.18 -16.87
C ASP A 164 -37.50 6.99 -16.01
N THR A 165 -37.99 7.67 -14.98
CA THR A 165 -37.15 8.40 -14.02
C THR A 165 -36.22 7.46 -13.25
N GLU A 166 -36.73 6.34 -12.76
CA GLU A 166 -35.92 5.34 -12.04
C GLU A 166 -34.90 4.66 -12.97
N LEU A 167 -35.25 4.44 -14.25
CA LEU A 167 -34.31 3.94 -15.25
C LEU A 167 -33.19 4.95 -15.55
N ALA A 168 -33.52 6.25 -15.64
CA ALA A 168 -32.53 7.31 -15.81
C ALA A 168 -31.60 7.40 -14.59
N GLU A 169 -32.14 7.32 -13.37
CA GLU A 169 -31.37 7.25 -12.14
C GLU A 169 -30.46 6.02 -12.10
N TRP A 170 -30.93 4.88 -12.58
CA TRP A 170 -30.15 3.65 -12.67
C TRP A 170 -28.95 3.78 -13.62
N ILE A 171 -29.13 4.39 -14.80
CA ILE A 171 -28.03 4.68 -15.72
C ILE A 171 -27.01 5.61 -15.05
N ASN A 172 -27.49 6.64 -14.35
CA ASN A 172 -26.61 7.55 -13.63
C ASN A 172 -25.81 6.84 -12.51
N LYS A 173 -26.42 5.90 -11.80
CA LYS A 173 -25.71 5.06 -10.80
C LYS A 173 -24.64 4.20 -11.45
N CYS A 174 -24.92 3.59 -12.61
CA CYS A 174 -23.90 2.85 -13.37
C CYS A 174 -22.73 3.75 -13.73
N HIS A 175 -23.01 4.94 -14.26
CA HIS A 175 -21.99 5.91 -14.65
C HIS A 175 -21.16 6.40 -13.46
N LEU A 176 -21.80 6.65 -12.31
CA LEU A 176 -21.10 7.04 -11.08
C LEU A 176 -20.16 5.92 -10.59
N LEU A 177 -20.60 4.67 -10.67
CA LEU A 177 -19.78 3.51 -10.31
C LEU A 177 -18.57 3.37 -11.25
N GLU A 178 -18.74 3.56 -12.56
CA GLU A 178 -17.62 3.61 -13.52
C GLU A 178 -16.60 4.70 -13.16
N TYR A 179 -17.11 5.88 -12.79
CA TYR A 179 -16.28 6.99 -12.34
C TYR A 179 -15.49 6.62 -11.08
N ASN A 180 -16.14 6.02 -10.09
CA ASN A 180 -15.52 5.59 -8.84
C ASN A 180 -14.49 4.46 -9.03
N LEU A 181 -14.71 3.59 -10.02
CA LEU A 181 -13.79 2.55 -10.46
C LEU A 181 -12.68 3.08 -11.39
N ASN A 182 -12.65 4.39 -11.62
CA ASN A 182 -11.70 5.08 -12.48
C ASN A 182 -11.64 4.48 -13.90
N PHE A 183 -12.75 4.10 -14.52
CA PHE A 183 -12.74 3.72 -15.94
C PHE A 183 -13.83 4.42 -16.75
N ARG A 184 -13.81 4.16 -18.06
CA ARG A 184 -14.85 4.54 -19.02
C ARG A 184 -14.87 3.55 -20.17
N PHE A 185 -16.00 3.42 -20.85
CA PHE A 185 -16.09 2.63 -22.07
C PHE A 185 -15.45 3.37 -23.26
N THR A 186 -14.75 2.63 -24.13
CA THR A 186 -14.05 3.23 -25.29
C THR A 186 -14.87 3.17 -26.57
N HIS A 187 -15.77 2.21 -26.70
CA HIS A 187 -16.78 2.21 -27.75
C HIS A 187 -18.07 2.79 -27.20
N VAL A 188 -18.42 3.93 -27.77
CA VAL A 188 -19.75 4.49 -27.70
C VAL A 188 -20.49 3.81 -28.85
N GLU A 189 -21.28 2.77 -28.54
CA GLU A 189 -22.20 2.21 -29.54
C GLU A 189 -23.14 3.33 -30.04
N ARG A 190 -23.63 3.23 -31.28
CA ARG A 190 -24.69 4.15 -31.73
C ARG A 190 -25.82 4.09 -30.70
N GLY A 191 -26.31 5.26 -30.27
CA GLY A 191 -27.37 5.36 -29.26
C GLY A 191 -26.90 5.63 -27.83
N ALA A 192 -25.60 5.82 -27.57
CA ALA A 192 -25.15 6.15 -26.22
C ALA A 192 -25.81 7.42 -25.67
N ILE A 193 -26.32 7.30 -24.46
CA ILE A 193 -27.06 8.36 -23.78
C ILE A 193 -26.04 9.38 -23.28
N ILE A 194 -26.23 10.65 -23.62
CA ILE A 194 -25.46 11.75 -23.04
C ILE A 194 -26.21 12.19 -21.78
N LEU A 195 -25.65 11.85 -20.61
CA LEU A 195 -26.08 12.46 -19.36
C LEU A 195 -25.26 13.73 -19.10
N TYR A 196 -25.78 14.61 -18.25
CA TYR A 196 -25.28 15.95 -17.91
C TYR A 196 -23.81 16.27 -18.27
N ARG A 197 -23.59 17.45 -18.85
CA ARG A 197 -22.25 18.03 -19.14
C ARG A 197 -21.39 17.29 -20.18
N LYS A 198 -22.02 16.58 -21.12
CA LYS A 198 -21.36 15.95 -22.31
C LYS A 198 -20.51 14.71 -22.00
N ASP A 199 -20.63 14.14 -20.80
CA ASP A 199 -20.01 12.85 -20.53
C ASP A 199 -20.88 11.75 -21.13
N LEU A 200 -20.29 11.01 -22.06
CA LEU A 200 -20.95 9.89 -22.73
C LEU A 200 -21.09 8.74 -21.73
N THR A 201 -22.33 8.32 -21.49
CA THR A 201 -22.56 7.13 -20.68
C THR A 201 -22.20 5.86 -21.45
N SER A 202 -21.96 4.80 -20.70
CA SER A 202 -21.82 3.43 -21.20
C SER A 202 -23.14 2.77 -21.61
N ALA A 203 -24.25 3.51 -21.49
CA ALA A 203 -25.58 2.95 -21.70
C ALA A 203 -25.69 2.39 -23.12
N SER A 204 -25.99 1.10 -23.18
CA SER A 204 -26.25 0.34 -24.39
C SER A 204 -27.64 -0.26 -24.26
N ASN A 205 -28.21 -0.74 -25.36
CA ASN A 205 -29.49 -1.45 -25.35
C ASN A 205 -29.46 -2.79 -24.56
N GLU A 206 -28.29 -3.23 -24.09
CA GLU A 206 -28.07 -4.45 -23.32
C GLU A 206 -27.68 -4.13 -21.84
N PRO A 207 -28.63 -3.87 -20.94
CA PRO A 207 -28.32 -3.48 -19.57
C PRO A 207 -27.62 -4.61 -18.78
N GLY A 208 -27.85 -5.87 -19.16
CA GLY A 208 -27.14 -7.03 -18.60
C GLY A 208 -25.63 -7.01 -18.88
N LYS A 209 -25.21 -6.49 -20.04
CA LYS A 209 -23.79 -6.34 -20.39
C LYS A 209 -23.09 -5.33 -19.46
N ILE A 210 -23.75 -4.21 -19.17
CA ILE A 210 -23.25 -3.17 -18.25
C ILE A 210 -23.05 -3.76 -16.85
N ILE A 211 -24.06 -4.43 -16.30
CA ILE A 211 -23.99 -5.06 -14.97
C ILE A 211 -22.90 -6.14 -14.91
N PHE A 212 -22.78 -6.96 -15.95
CA PHE A 212 -21.74 -7.98 -16.02
C PHE A 212 -20.34 -7.35 -16.02
N GLN A 213 -20.11 -6.32 -16.84
CA GLN A 213 -18.82 -5.65 -16.97
C GLN A 213 -18.42 -4.94 -15.67
N LEU A 214 -19.35 -4.21 -15.03
CA LEU A 214 -19.13 -3.59 -13.73
C LEU A 214 -18.72 -4.63 -12.67
N GLY A 215 -19.50 -5.72 -12.56
CA GLY A 215 -19.24 -6.77 -11.59
C GLY A 215 -17.91 -7.48 -11.83
N ASP A 216 -17.56 -7.77 -13.08
CA ASP A 216 -16.30 -8.47 -13.40
C ASP A 216 -15.07 -7.57 -13.21
N VAL A 217 -15.18 -6.25 -13.47
CA VAL A 217 -14.11 -5.29 -13.13
C VAL A 217 -13.88 -5.28 -11.62
N ILE A 218 -14.93 -5.16 -10.80
CA ILE A 218 -14.82 -5.22 -9.33
C ILE A 218 -14.19 -6.54 -8.89
N TYR A 219 -14.66 -7.67 -9.46
CA TYR A 219 -14.13 -9.00 -9.16
C TYR A 219 -12.64 -9.11 -9.47
N ARG A 220 -12.17 -8.63 -10.63
CA ARG A 220 -10.75 -8.67 -11.00
C ARG A 220 -9.89 -7.82 -10.07
N LEU A 221 -10.34 -6.62 -9.71
CA LEU A 221 -9.65 -5.76 -8.76
C LEU A 221 -9.57 -6.40 -7.37
N ALA A 222 -10.68 -6.96 -6.87
CA ALA A 222 -10.73 -7.67 -5.60
C ALA A 222 -9.80 -8.89 -5.60
N ARG A 223 -9.84 -9.69 -6.67
CA ARG A 223 -9.00 -10.88 -6.83
C ARG A 223 -7.53 -10.55 -6.90
N PHE A 224 -7.15 -9.48 -7.60
CA PHE A 224 -5.77 -8.99 -7.61
C PHE A 224 -5.31 -8.63 -6.18
N GLY A 225 -6.17 -7.98 -5.41
CA GLY A 225 -5.97 -7.67 -4.00
C GLY A 225 -6.11 -8.85 -3.02
N LEU A 226 -6.17 -10.09 -3.51
CA LEU A 226 -6.35 -11.31 -2.71
C LEU A 226 -7.62 -11.31 -1.83
N GLN A 227 -8.63 -10.53 -2.22
CA GLN A 227 -9.94 -10.53 -1.59
C GLN A 227 -10.87 -11.43 -2.39
N ASN A 228 -11.46 -12.43 -1.73
CA ASN A 228 -12.41 -13.33 -2.37
C ASN A 228 -13.82 -12.76 -2.26
N GLN A 229 -14.18 -11.87 -3.17
CA GLN A 229 -15.52 -11.32 -3.30
C GLN A 229 -16.02 -11.63 -4.70
N ALA A 230 -16.80 -12.69 -4.85
CA ALA A 230 -17.43 -13.05 -6.11
C ALA A 230 -18.92 -12.73 -6.05
N LYS A 231 -19.39 -11.85 -6.94
CA LYS A 231 -20.81 -11.68 -7.27
C LYS A 231 -20.94 -11.51 -8.79
N ALA A 232 -20.86 -12.62 -9.53
CA ALA A 232 -21.29 -12.62 -10.91
C ALA A 232 -22.82 -12.69 -10.92
N VAL A 233 -23.47 -11.63 -11.39
CA VAL A 233 -24.93 -11.57 -11.51
C VAL A 233 -25.31 -11.75 -12.97
N VAL A 234 -26.25 -12.66 -13.21
CA VAL A 234 -26.84 -12.89 -14.53
C VAL A 234 -28.28 -12.38 -14.47
N ILE A 235 -28.62 -11.46 -15.36
CA ILE A 235 -29.98 -10.95 -15.49
C ILE A 235 -30.67 -11.74 -16.60
N ASP A 236 -31.89 -12.19 -16.35
CA ASP A 236 -32.72 -12.80 -17.38
C ASP A 236 -33.06 -11.76 -18.45
N THR A 237 -32.76 -12.06 -19.71
CA THR A 237 -33.08 -11.20 -20.86
C THR A 237 -34.58 -10.97 -21.03
N ASN A 238 -35.42 -11.84 -20.44
CA ASN A 238 -36.88 -11.72 -20.46
C ASN A 238 -37.44 -11.00 -19.21
N SER A 239 -36.59 -10.48 -18.32
CA SER A 239 -37.06 -9.80 -17.11
C SER A 239 -37.84 -8.53 -17.45
N MET A 240 -38.74 -8.15 -16.53
CA MET A 240 -39.52 -6.92 -16.65
C MET A 240 -38.61 -5.69 -16.79
N PHE A 241 -37.53 -5.65 -16.00
CA PHE A 241 -36.52 -4.60 -16.08
C PHE A 241 -35.89 -4.50 -17.47
N VAL A 242 -35.45 -5.61 -18.08
CA VAL A 242 -34.82 -5.58 -19.40
C VAL A 242 -35.80 -5.05 -20.45
N GLN A 243 -37.06 -5.49 -20.42
CA GLN A 243 -38.09 -5.01 -21.36
C GLN A 243 -38.35 -3.50 -21.20
N GLN A 244 -38.51 -3.03 -19.97
CA GLN A 244 -38.74 -1.62 -19.67
C GLN A 244 -37.53 -0.76 -20.05
N TYR A 245 -36.33 -1.22 -19.70
CA TYR A 245 -35.09 -0.56 -20.08
C TYR A 245 -34.95 -0.46 -21.61
N THR A 246 -35.20 -1.54 -22.35
CA THR A 246 -35.13 -1.52 -23.82
C THR A 246 -36.16 -0.56 -24.41
N ASN A 247 -37.40 -0.52 -23.88
CA ASN A 247 -38.41 0.43 -24.33
C ASN A 247 -37.99 1.88 -24.08
N PHE A 248 -37.49 2.17 -22.87
CA PHE A 248 -36.96 3.47 -22.50
C PHE A 248 -35.78 3.87 -23.39
N TYR A 249 -34.79 2.98 -23.57
CA TYR A 249 -33.62 3.19 -24.41
C TYR A 249 -34.01 3.50 -25.86
N ASN A 250 -34.94 2.72 -26.44
CA ASN A 250 -35.40 2.94 -27.81
C ASN A 250 -36.17 4.26 -27.96
N ALA A 251 -36.92 4.68 -26.94
CA ALA A 251 -37.66 5.95 -26.95
C ALA A 251 -36.70 7.14 -27.02
N ILE A 252 -35.60 7.08 -26.26
CA ILE A 252 -34.63 8.18 -26.20
C ILE A 252 -33.56 8.11 -27.31
N GLU A 253 -33.19 6.90 -27.78
CA GLU A 253 -32.24 6.72 -28.90
C GLU A 253 -32.73 7.44 -30.18
N GLY A 254 -34.04 7.50 -30.38
CA GLY A 254 -34.67 8.24 -31.48
C GLY A 254 -34.63 9.77 -31.35
N GLU A 255 -34.30 10.31 -30.18
CA GLU A 255 -34.41 11.75 -29.86
C GLU A 255 -33.06 12.49 -29.70
N PHE A 256 -31.90 11.80 -29.76
CA PHE A 256 -30.62 12.41 -29.37
C PHE A 256 -29.84 13.14 -30.49
N ILE A 257 -30.12 14.44 -30.63
CA ILE A 257 -29.18 15.52 -30.23
C ILE A 257 -30.02 16.66 -29.63
N THR A 258 -30.65 16.45 -28.48
CA THR A 258 -31.24 17.57 -27.74
C THR A 258 -30.98 17.35 -26.26
N GLU A 259 -30.47 18.39 -25.61
CA GLU A 259 -30.26 18.48 -24.17
C GLU A 259 -31.55 18.12 -23.42
N HIS A 260 -31.74 16.84 -23.08
CA HIS A 260 -32.64 16.50 -21.99
C HIS A 260 -31.92 16.79 -20.68
N ILE A 261 -31.98 18.06 -20.28
CA ILE A 261 -31.77 18.46 -18.89
C ILE A 261 -32.94 17.84 -18.13
N LEU A 262 -32.70 16.69 -17.50
CA LEU A 262 -33.52 16.25 -16.38
C LEU A 262 -33.43 17.40 -15.35
N ASN A 263 -34.53 18.09 -15.11
CA ASN A 263 -34.65 19.10 -14.05
C ASN A 263 -35.30 18.46 -12.84
#